data_AF-A0A832BAJ5-F1
#
_entry.id   AF-A0A832BAJ5-F1
#
_cell.length_a   1.000
_cell.length_b   1.000
_cell.length_c   1.000
_cell.angle_alpha   90.00
_cell.angle_beta   90.00
_cell.angle_gamma   90.00
#
_symmetry.space_group_name_H-M   'P 1'
#
loop_
_entity.id
_entity.type
_entity.pdbx_description
1 polymer ?
#
loop_
_entity_poly.entity_id
_entity_poly.type
_entity_poly.pdbx_seq_one_letter_code
_entity_poly.pdbx_strand_id
1 'polypeptide(L)' 'MGKFHFVYGRGGEKCKVCGTIIKTAKLGGRTASYCPKCQK' A
#
# COMPACT_ATOMS: atom_id res chain seq x y z
N MET A 1 13.60 -10.06 -9.77
CA MET A 1 13.00 -8.77 -9.41
C MET A 1 11.51 -9.00 -9.13
N GLY A 2 11.12 -9.01 -7.85
CA GLY A 2 9.93 -9.73 -7.32
C GLY A 2 8.58 -9.25 -7.84
N LYS A 3 7.77 -10.20 -8.34
CA LYS A 3 6.51 -10.01 -9.08
C LYS A 3 5.27 -9.75 -8.19
N PHE A 4 5.44 -9.29 -6.95
CA PHE A 4 4.37 -9.31 -5.92
C PHE A 4 4.18 -7.99 -5.12
N HIS A 5 4.55 -6.83 -5.66
CA HIS A 5 4.30 -5.56 -4.99
C HIS A 5 2.87 -5.06 -5.27
N PHE A 6 1.90 -5.45 -4.44
CA PHE A 6 0.49 -5.05 -4.59
C PHE A 6 0.20 -3.61 -4.15
N VAL A 7 0.99 -3.09 -3.20
CA VAL A 7 0.79 -1.78 -2.54
C VAL A 7 1.99 -0.84 -2.62
N TYR A 8 3.20 -1.37 -2.78
CA TYR A 8 4.43 -0.58 -2.75
C TYR A 8 4.53 0.37 -3.95
N GLY A 9 4.76 1.66 -3.71
CA GLY A 9 4.80 2.69 -4.76
C GLY A 9 3.42 3.17 -5.26
N ARG A 10 2.33 2.64 -4.68
CA ARG A 10 0.95 2.90 -5.11
C ARG A 10 0.17 3.76 -4.12
N GLY A 11 0.89 4.58 -3.34
CA GLY A 11 0.28 5.51 -2.39
C GLY A 11 -0.66 6.47 -3.10
N GLY A 12 -1.93 6.50 -2.70
CA GLY A 12 -2.98 7.29 -3.37
C GLY A 12 -3.72 6.57 -4.50
N GLU A 13 -3.25 5.40 -4.95
CA GLU A 13 -3.99 4.58 -5.92
C GLU A 13 -5.03 3.68 -5.24
N LYS A 14 -5.98 3.17 -6.04
CA LYS A 14 -6.94 2.14 -5.61
C LYS A 14 -6.25 0.79 -5.41
N CYS A 15 -6.55 0.13 -4.30
CA CYS A 15 -6.14 -1.24 -4.01
C CYS A 15 -6.66 -2.20 -5.10
N LYS A 16 -5.78 -3.09 -5.60
CA LYS A 16 -6.14 -4.10 -6.61
C LYS A 16 -7.12 -5.18 -6.10
N VAL A 17 -7.27 -5.32 -4.78
CA VAL A 17 -8.11 -6.35 -4.16
C VAL A 17 -9.48 -5.79 -3.80
N CYS A 18 -9.52 -4.64 -3.11
CA CYS A 18 -10.76 -4.10 -2.55
C CYS A 18 -11.17 -2.72 -3.08
N GLY A 19 -10.36 -2.10 -3.96
CA GLY A 19 -10.61 -0.76 -4.50
C GLY A 19 -10.38 0.41 -3.53
N THR A 20 -10.12 0.15 -2.24
CA THR A 20 -9.82 1.21 -1.25
C THR A 20 -8.51 1.92 -1.56
N ILE A 21 -8.46 3.23 -1.32
CA ILE A 21 -7.25 4.02 -1.53
C ILE A 21 -6.13 3.52 -0.61
N ILE A 22 -4.98 3.19 -1.21
CA ILE A 22 -3.76 2.79 -0.51
C ILE A 22 -3.23 4.01 0.21
N LYS A 23 -3.00 3.86 1.52
CA LYS A 23 -2.43 4.90 2.36
C LYS A 23 -0.93 4.72 2.45
N THR A 24 -0.23 5.84 2.57
CA THR A 24 1.20 5.87 2.81
C THR A 24 1.45 6.40 4.21
N ALA A 25 2.14 5.63 5.05
CA ALA A 25 2.55 6.04 6.39
C ALA A 25 4.08 6.05 6.50
N LYS A 26 4.61 6.94 7.35
CA LYS A 26 6.02 6.90 7.74
C LYS A 26 6.15 6.09 9.03
N LEU A 27 6.84 4.96 8.98
CA LEU A 27 7.18 4.13 10.12
C LEU A 27 8.69 4.20 10.34
N GLY A 28 9.12 4.86 11.42
CA GLY A 28 10.55 4.93 11.80
C GLY A 28 11.46 5.47 10.70
N GLY A 29 11.02 6.49 9.95
CA GLY A 29 11.78 7.08 8.84
C GLY A 29 11.64 6.35 7.50
N ARG A 30 10.92 5.23 7.43
CA ARG A 30 10.61 4.53 6.18
C ARG A 30 9.19 4.82 5.72
N THR A 31 9.04 5.09 4.43
CA THR A 31 7.73 5.26 3.81
C THR A 31 7.15 3.88 3.49
N ALA A 32 6.04 3.51 4.13
CA ALA A 32 5.31 2.28 3.89
C ALA A 32 3.96 2.59 3.23
N SER A 33 3.66 1.90 2.12
CA SER A 33 2.35 1.96 1.48
C SER A 33 1.57 0.70 1.85
N TYR A 34 0.37 0.86 2.39
CA TYR A 34 -0.47 -0.24 2.84
C TYR A 34 -1.95 0.05 2.57
N CYS A 35 -2.74 -1.01 2.41
CA CYS A 35 -4.19 -0.88 2.26
C CYS A 35 -4.86 -1.05 3.64
N PRO A 36 -5.52 -0.02 4.19
CA PRO A 36 -6.10 -0.09 5.54
C PRO A 36 -7.29 -1.07 5.67
N LYS A 37 -7.85 -1.54 4.55
CA LYS A 37 -8.95 -2.50 4.53
C LYS A 37 -8.46 -3.95 4.40
N CYS A 38 -7.40 -4.18 3.62
CA CYS A 38 -6.85 -5.52 3.37
C CYS A 38 -5.73 -5.89 4.36
N GLN A 39 -4.88 -4.94 4.75
CA GLN A 39 -3.88 -5.12 5.81
C GLN A 39 -4.48 -4.62 7.13
N LYS A 40 -5.28 -5.48 7.75
CA LYS A 40 -5.77 -5.30 9.11
C LYS A 40 -4.95 -6.17 10.06
#